data_AF-A0A527A1F0-F1
#
_entry.id   AF-A0A527A1F0-F1
#
_cell.length_a   1.000
_cell.length_b   1.000
_cell.length_c   1.000
_cell.angle_alpha   90.00
_cell.angle_beta   90.00
_cell.angle_gamma   90.00
#
_symmetry.space_group_name_H-M   'P 1'
#
loop_
_entity.id
_entity.type
_entity.pdbx_description
1 polymer ?
#
loop_
_entity_poly.entity_id
_entity_poly.type
_entity_poly.pdbx_seq_one_letter_code
_entity_poly.pdbx_strand_id
1 'polypeptide(L)' 'MASSLALVWYLVIAGPQGGMVVLPSTFDTREQCAFAVTEYQKQPTPAGWSVQCVPSASPFADEGESE' A
#
# COMPACT_ATOMS: atom_id res chain seq x y z
N MET A 1 2.11 -18.39 20.11
CA MET A 1 2.85 -17.11 20.15
C MET A 1 1.99 -16.07 19.44
N ALA A 2 1.95 -14.82 19.88
CA ALA A 2 1.18 -13.81 19.17
C ALA A 2 1.86 -13.58 17.81
N SER A 3 1.22 -14.01 16.72
CA SER A 3 1.67 -13.71 15.36
C SER A 3 1.67 -12.20 15.21
N SER A 4 2.84 -11.59 15.36
CA SER A 4 3.06 -10.19 15.04
C SER A 4 2.97 -10.09 13.53
N LEU A 5 1.73 -9.99 13.01
CA LEU A 5 1.45 -9.70 11.61
C LEU A 5 2.26 -8.46 11.25
N ALA A 6 3.33 -8.63 10.49
CA ALA A 6 4.08 -7.51 9.96
C ALA A 6 3.11 -6.74 9.06
N LEU A 7 2.71 -5.54 9.49
CA LEU A 7 1.86 -4.67 8.68
C LEU A 7 2.75 -4.01 7.64
N VAL A 8 2.39 -4.19 6.37
CA VAL A 8 2.99 -3.46 5.26
C VAL A 8 1.98 -2.44 4.72
N TRP A 9 2.50 -1.37 4.15
CA TRP A 9 1.71 -0.29 3.59
C TRP A 9 1.78 -0.33 2.07
N TYR A 10 0.61 -0.28 1.44
CA TYR A 10 0.48 -0.23 -0.01
C TYR A 10 0.06 1.17 -0.45
N LEU A 11 0.67 1.65 -1.54
CA LEU A 11 0.16 2.80 -2.27
C LEU A 11 -0.88 2.30 -3.27
N VAL A 12 -2.14 2.66 -3.01
CA VAL A 12 -3.30 2.29 -3.82
C VAL A 12 -3.78 3.50 -4.59
N ILE A 13 -4.00 3.31 -5.88
CA ILE A 13 -4.55 4.31 -6.76
C ILE A 13 -5.95 3.85 -7.16
N ALA A 14 -6.97 4.61 -6.77
CA ALA A 14 -8.36 4.34 -7.13
C ALA A 14 -8.82 5.31 -8.22
N GLY A 15 -9.31 4.75 -9.32
CA GLY A 15 -9.88 5.49 -10.44
C GLY A 15 -11.37 5.80 -10.26
N PRO A 16 -11.93 6.73 -11.06
CA PRO A 16 -13.30 7.22 -10.90
C PRO A 16 -14.38 6.16 -11.20
N GLN A 17 -14.03 5.09 -11.93
CA GLN A 17 -14.94 3.98 -12.27
C GLN A 17 -14.89 2.83 -11.25
N GLY A 18 -14.26 3.03 -10.09
CA GLY A 18 -14.15 2.01 -9.04
C GLY A 18 -13.06 0.98 -9.25
N GLY A 19 -12.22 1.13 -10.29
CA GLY A 19 -11.02 0.32 -10.47
C GLY A 19 -9.91 0.75 -9.50
N MET A 20 -9.21 -0.22 -8.92
CA MET A 20 -8.06 0.01 -8.04
C MET A 20 -6.80 -0.61 -8.62
N VAL A 21 -5.69 0.13 -8.57
CA VAL A 21 -4.35 -0.35 -8.90
C VAL A 21 -3.51 -0.26 -7.65
N VAL A 22 -2.97 -1.39 -7.22
CA VAL A 22 -2.03 -1.49 -6.11
C VAL A 22 -0.62 -1.51 -6.69
N LEU A 23 0.25 -0.60 -6.25
CA LEU A 23 1.64 -0.67 -6.69
C LEU A 23 2.32 -1.91 -6.08
N PRO A 24 3.22 -2.57 -6.84
CA PRO A 24 3.89 -3.78 -6.37
C PRO A 24 4.87 -3.51 -5.22
N SER A 25 5.29 -2.26 -5.03
CA SER A 25 6.17 -1.87 -3.94
C SER A 25 5.39 -1.63 -2.66
N THR A 26 5.75 -2.37 -1.61
CA THR A 26 5.29 -2.16 -0.22
C THR A 26 6.22 -1.23 0.54
N PHE A 27 5.68 -0.57 1.56
CA PHE A 27 6.44 0.22 2.53
C PHE A 27 6.32 -0.42 3.92
N ASP A 28 7.39 -0.35 4.70
CA ASP A 28 7.40 -0.89 6.07
C ASP A 28 6.63 0.01 7.03
N THR A 29 6.63 1.33 6.80
CA THR A 29 5.94 2.30 7.65
C THR A 29 4.96 3.18 6.90
N ARG A 30 4.00 3.73 7.65
CA ARG A 30 3.00 4.66 7.13
C ARG A 30 3.65 5.92 6.54
N GLU A 31 4.69 6.41 7.19
CA GLU A 31 5.38 7.65 6.83
C GLU A 31 6.10 7.50 5.50
N GLN A 32 6.73 6.35 5.25
CA GLN A 32 7.34 6.03 3.95
C GLN A 32 6.30 5.99 2.84
N CYS A 33 5.15 5.36 3.07
CA CYS A 33 4.05 5.37 2.11
C CYS A 33 3.52 6.80 1.86
N ALA A 34 3.31 7.58 2.93
CA ALA A 34 2.84 8.96 2.81
C ALA A 34 3.81 9.83 2.00
N PHE A 35 5.12 9.65 2.21
CA PHE A 35 6.15 10.31 1.39
C PHE A 35 6.02 9.92 -0.09
N ALA A 36 5.83 8.64 -0.40
CA ALA A 36 5.62 8.19 -1.77
C ALA A 36 4.35 8.79 -2.43
N VAL A 37 3.28 9.01 -1.66
CA VAL A 37 2.09 9.73 -2.15
C VAL A 37 2.46 11.16 -2.54
N THR A 38 3.25 11.86 -1.73
CA THR A 38 3.67 13.24 -2.05
C THR A 38 4.51 13.30 -3.32
N GLU A 39 5.42 12.32 -3.51
CA GLU A 39 6.22 12.22 -4.73
C GLU A 39 5.35 11.90 -5.96
N TYR A 40 4.37 11.01 -5.81
CA TYR A 40 3.42 10.68 -6.89
C TYR A 40 2.61 11.90 -7.31
N GLN A 41 2.16 12.71 -6.36
CA GLN A 41 1.38 13.92 -6.60
C GLN A 41 2.16 15.06 -7.26
N LYS A 42 3.50 14.98 -7.36
CA LYS A 42 4.29 15.91 -8.18
C LYS A 42 3.97 15.77 -9.67
N GLN A 43 3.47 14.60 -10.08
CA GLN A 43 2.95 14.40 -11.42
C GLN A 43 1.45 14.74 -11.44
N PRO A 44 0.94 15.38 -12.50
CA PRO A 44 -0.47 15.72 -12.59
C PRO A 44 -1.30 14.43 -12.54
N THR A 45 -1.99 14.24 -11.42
CA THR A 45 -2.91 13.11 -11.25
C THR A 45 -4.15 13.39 -12.09
N PRO A 46 -4.56 12.47 -12.99
CA PRO A 46 -5.75 12.69 -13.80
C PRO A 46 -6.99 12.90 -12.92
N ALA A 47 -7.93 13.73 -13.38
CA ALA A 47 -9.12 14.07 -12.61
C ALA A 47 -9.95 12.82 -12.24
N GLY A 48 -10.44 12.77 -11.00
CA GLY A 48 -11.22 11.64 -10.48
C GLY A 48 -10.39 10.45 -9.98
N TRP A 49 -9.05 10.54 -10.06
CA TRP A 49 -8.17 9.55 -9.45
C TRP A 49 -7.78 9.98 -8.03
N SER A 50 -7.68 9.01 -7.12
CA SER A 50 -7.26 9.22 -5.74
C SER A 50 -6.13 8.27 -5.38
N VAL A 51 -5.21 8.73 -4.54
CA VAL A 51 -4.05 7.96 -4.09
C VAL A 51 -4.10 7.85 -2.58
N GLN A 52 -3.95 6.63 -2.05
CA GLN A 52 -4.14 6.32 -0.65
C GLN A 52 -3.08 5.34 -0.15
N CYS A 53 -2.74 5.46 1.13
CA CYS A 53 -1.92 4.49 1.85
C CYS A 53 -2.82 3.54 2.63
N VAL A 54 -2.80 2.26 2.26
CA VAL A 54 -3.64 1.23 2.89
C VAL A 54 -2.74 0.24 3.63
N PRO A 55 -2.96 0.01 4.94
CA PRO A 55 -2.25 -1.04 5.65
C PRO A 55 -2.82 -2.41 5.27
N SER A 56 -1.96 -3.40 5.14
CA SER A 56 -2.36 -4.79 4.91
C SER A 56 -1.42 -5.71 5.68
N ALA A 57 -1.91 -6.91 6.02
CA ALA A 57 -1.04 -7.96 6.51
C ALA A 57 -0.02 -8.30 5.42
N SER A 58 1.26 -8.38 5.80
CA SER A 58 2.32 -8.80 4.88
C SER A 58 2.07 -10.24 4.43
N PRO A 59 2.01 -10.52 3.12
CA PRO A 59 1.90 -11.89 2.63
C PRO A 59 3.14 -12.72 3.03
N PHE A 60 4.27 -12.09 3.31
CA PHE A 60 5.51 -12.74 3.75
C PHE A 60 5.50 -13.12 5.24
N ALA A 61 4.49 -12.70 6.01
CA ALA A 61 4.35 -13.12 7.41
C ALA A 61 3.72 -14.51 7.54
N ASP A 62 3.20 -15.08 6.44
CA ASP A 62 2.48 -16.37 6.38
C ASP A 62 3.31 -17.50 5.75
N GLU A 63 4.65 -17.41 5.76
CA GLU A 63 5.53 -18.49 5.29
C GLU A 63 6.16 -19.29 6.45
N GLY A 64 5.54 -19.27 7.63
CA GLY A 64 6.11 -19.80 8.88
C GLY A 64 5.21 -20.74 9.72
N GLU A 65 4.09 -21.25 9.19
CA GLU A 65 3.30 -22.29 9.85
C GLU A 65 2.95 -23.42 8.87
N SER A 66 3.98 -24.14 8.42
CA SER A 66 3.86 -25.51 7.91
C SER A 66 5.18 -26.21 8.13
N GLU A 67 5.45 -26.62 9.37
CA GLU A 67 6.19 -27.85 9.76
C GLU A 67 6.16 -28.05 11.29
#